data_AF-A0A9E9NN23-F1
#
_entry.id   AF-A0A9E9NN23-F1
#
_cell.length_a   1.000
_cell.length_b   1.000
_cell.length_c   1.000
_cell.angle_alpha   90.00
_cell.angle_beta   90.00
_cell.angle_gamma   90.00
#
_symmetry.space_group_name_H-M   'P 1'
#
loop_
_entity.id
_entity.type
_entity.pdbx_description
1 polymer ?
#
loop_
_entity_poly.entity_id
_entity_poly.type
_entity_poly.pdbx_seq_one_letter_code
_entity_poly.pdbx_strand_id
1 'polypeptide(L)'
;MNKLLIASFLLVSGYSFAHEPYVAPIAYTTEQTQVTIISGYAEEALQSEYALKNAKFEITSPNNTKTTIEADSKLGSATVFDLKLPEVGTYSVQTSASYPLKYVQDQKEWKMFFDMPADKAPAKSERDFVIPADLKAKKITPVEITREWTLLTYVSKDKNTPVQVSTAPIQVGFLTHPSELKANQAVKIKVSKANKALANADVVIRAKGATDKQGISLKTTIDGSADLLFAKAGEYLIEVSETGDMKQKPSNQFYSIISVSVN
;
A
#
# COMPACT_ATOMS: atom_id res chain seq x y z
N MET A 1 -4.90 -43.34 27.40
CA MET A 1 -3.74 -42.91 26.59
C MET A 1 -4.25 -42.06 25.45
N ASN A 2 -4.14 -40.74 25.60
CA ASN A 2 -4.58 -39.74 24.64
C ASN A 2 -3.60 -39.66 23.47
N LYS A 3 -4.09 -39.66 22.23
CA LYS A 3 -3.34 -39.19 21.06
C LYS A 3 -4.05 -37.96 20.52
N LEU A 4 -3.63 -36.78 20.99
CA LEU A 4 -3.96 -35.51 20.35
C LEU A 4 -3.09 -35.38 19.10
N LEU A 5 -3.74 -35.39 17.94
CA LEU A 5 -3.16 -34.96 16.67
C LEU A 5 -3.08 -33.43 16.71
N ILE A 6 -1.89 -32.90 17.00
CA ILE A 6 -1.58 -31.49 16.82
C ILE A 6 -1.32 -31.29 15.32
N ALA A 7 -2.29 -30.68 14.63
CA ALA A 7 -2.10 -30.18 13.28
C ALA A 7 -1.18 -28.95 13.35
N SER A 8 0.06 -29.11 12.89
CA SER A 8 1.01 -28.01 12.75
C SER A 8 0.52 -27.04 11.69
N PHE A 9 0.01 -25.87 12.12
CA PHE A 9 -0.12 -24.69 11.27
C PHE A 9 1.29 -24.23 10.90
N LEU A 10 1.73 -24.53 9.68
CA LEU A 10 2.90 -23.91 9.06
C LEU A 10 2.56 -22.45 8.75
N LEU A 11 2.82 -21.57 9.71
CA LEU A 11 2.90 -20.13 9.48
C LEU A 11 4.17 -19.84 8.68
N VAL A 12 4.05 -19.84 7.36
CA VAL A 12 5.08 -19.32 6.45
C VAL A 12 5.16 -17.82 6.68
N SER A 13 6.12 -17.41 7.51
CA SER A 13 6.34 -16.02 7.91
C SER A 13 7.41 -15.43 7.00
N GLY A 14 7.01 -14.98 5.81
CA GLY A 14 7.90 -14.19 4.96
C GLY A 14 8.23 -12.87 5.62
N TYR A 15 9.50 -12.65 5.96
CA TYR A 15 10.00 -11.34 6.35
C TYR A 15 10.18 -10.51 5.08
N SER A 16 9.16 -9.75 4.69
CA SER A 16 9.34 -8.61 3.80
C SER A 16 9.70 -7.41 4.67
N PHE A 17 10.99 -7.24 4.96
CA PHE A 17 11.51 -5.95 5.43
C PHE A 17 11.48 -4.98 4.24
N ALA A 18 10.33 -4.39 4.00
CA ALA A 18 10.21 -3.25 3.11
C ALA A 18 9.34 -2.23 3.80
N HIS A 19 9.94 -1.11 4.17
CA HIS A 19 9.16 0.02 4.64
C HIS A 19 8.21 0.42 3.51
N GLU A 20 6.92 0.44 3.79
CA GLU A 20 5.90 0.74 2.80
C GLU A 20 5.61 2.24 2.80
N PRO A 21 5.53 2.88 1.63
CA PRO A 21 5.20 4.29 1.55
C PRO A 21 3.72 4.54 1.85
N TYR A 22 3.40 5.66 2.49
CA TYR A 22 2.02 6.12 2.69
C TYR A 22 1.88 7.63 2.59
N VAL A 23 0.64 8.10 2.49
CA VAL A 23 0.24 9.50 2.68
C VAL A 23 -1.04 9.54 3.51
N ALA A 24 -1.11 10.38 4.55
CA ALA A 24 -2.27 10.51 5.41
C ALA A 24 -2.38 11.94 5.98
N PRO A 25 -3.59 12.48 6.19
CA PRO A 25 -3.79 13.68 6.97
C PRO A 25 -3.71 13.38 8.47
N ILE A 26 -3.44 14.41 9.28
CA ILE A 26 -3.62 14.30 10.74
C ILE A 26 -5.10 14.32 11.16
N ALA A 27 -5.99 14.76 10.26
CA ALA A 27 -7.43 14.77 10.44
C ALA A 27 -8.14 14.51 9.10
N TYR A 28 -8.91 13.43 9.02
CA TYR A 28 -9.65 13.07 7.81
C TYR A 28 -10.93 13.90 7.61
N THR A 29 -11.47 14.44 8.69
CA THR A 29 -12.57 15.42 8.67
C THR A 29 -12.17 16.61 9.53
N THR A 30 -12.48 17.83 9.08
CA THR A 30 -12.10 19.07 9.78
C THR A 30 -13.05 20.22 9.47
N GLU A 31 -13.15 21.19 10.37
CA GLU A 31 -13.77 22.49 10.12
C GLU A 31 -12.72 23.58 9.84
N GLN A 32 -11.44 23.22 9.94
CA GLN A 32 -10.32 24.14 9.80
C GLN A 32 -10.06 24.51 8.34
N THR A 33 -9.36 25.63 8.14
CA THR A 33 -8.98 26.12 6.81
C THR A 33 -7.78 25.39 6.21
N GLN A 34 -7.17 24.49 6.98
CA GLN A 34 -6.05 23.66 6.56
C GLN A 34 -5.96 22.38 7.37
N VAL A 35 -5.24 21.39 6.84
CA VAL A 35 -4.84 20.19 7.57
C VAL A 35 -3.40 19.84 7.23
N THR A 36 -2.66 19.32 8.20
CA THR A 36 -1.31 18.79 7.94
C THR A 36 -1.42 17.43 7.26
N ILE A 37 -0.65 17.25 6.19
CA ILE A 37 -0.42 15.99 5.51
C ILE A 37 0.95 15.45 5.90
N ILE A 38 1.00 14.15 6.18
CA ILE A 38 2.21 13.39 6.50
C ILE A 38 2.36 12.28 5.45
N SER A 39 3.58 12.09 4.98
CA SER A 39 3.94 10.97 4.10
C SER A 39 5.33 10.45 4.42
N GLY A 40 5.57 9.18 4.15
CA GLY A 40 6.86 8.57 4.38
C GLY A 40 6.79 7.06 4.24
N TYR A 41 7.91 6.41 4.53
CA TYR A 41 8.05 4.96 4.55
C TYR A 41 7.98 4.47 6.00
N ALA A 42 7.26 3.38 6.23
CA ALA A 42 7.04 2.82 7.55
C ALA A 42 7.00 1.28 7.54
N GLU A 43 7.48 0.62 8.59
CA GLU A 43 7.23 -0.81 8.81
C GLU A 43 5.85 -1.04 9.43
N GLU A 44 5.47 -0.18 10.38
CA GLU A 44 4.13 -0.18 10.97
C GLU A 44 3.24 0.82 10.24
N ALA A 45 2.00 0.40 9.91
CA ALA A 45 1.09 1.22 9.12
C ALA A 45 0.91 2.62 9.73
N LEU A 46 1.15 3.66 8.90
CA LEU A 46 1.01 5.08 9.24
C LEU A 46 1.99 5.58 10.33
N GLN A 47 3.10 4.89 10.57
CA GLN A 47 4.17 5.31 11.49
C GLN A 47 5.47 5.65 10.74
N SER A 48 5.55 6.85 10.15
CA SER A 48 6.68 7.25 9.32
C SER A 48 8.04 7.14 10.03
N GLU A 49 8.98 6.46 9.37
CA GLU A 49 10.38 6.31 9.81
C GLU A 49 11.35 7.03 8.86
N TYR A 50 10.99 7.11 7.58
CA TYR A 50 11.76 7.84 6.56
C TYR A 50 10.88 8.74 5.68
N ALA A 51 11.37 9.95 5.40
CA ALA A 51 10.67 10.88 4.52
C ALA A 51 10.55 10.39 3.07
N LEU A 52 9.39 10.62 2.46
CA LEU A 52 9.20 10.45 1.02
C LEU A 52 9.85 11.62 0.27
N LYS A 53 11.10 11.44 -0.14
CA LYS A 53 11.92 12.52 -0.75
C LYS A 53 11.42 12.90 -2.13
N ASN A 54 11.45 14.20 -2.45
CA ASN A 54 11.11 14.76 -3.75
C ASN A 54 9.68 14.38 -4.23
N ALA A 55 8.77 14.13 -3.28
CA ALA A 55 7.40 13.76 -3.57
C ALA A 55 6.63 14.93 -4.18
N LYS A 56 5.85 14.63 -5.22
CA LYS A 56 4.86 15.56 -5.78
C LYS A 56 3.47 15.06 -5.43
N PHE A 57 2.67 15.94 -4.84
CA PHE A 57 1.31 15.62 -4.39
C PHE A 57 0.32 16.27 -5.36
N GLU A 58 -0.46 15.46 -6.05
CA GLU A 58 -1.63 15.92 -6.80
C GLU A 58 -2.81 16.04 -5.83
N ILE A 59 -3.38 17.24 -5.77
CA ILE A 59 -4.56 17.54 -4.97
C ILE A 59 -5.72 17.70 -5.94
N THR A 60 -6.81 16.95 -5.73
CA THR A 60 -8.08 17.23 -6.39
C THR A 60 -9.02 17.88 -5.38
N SER A 61 -9.48 19.09 -5.65
CA SER A 61 -10.40 19.84 -4.79
C SER A 61 -11.86 19.36 -4.93
N PRO A 62 -12.77 19.81 -4.05
CA PRO A 62 -14.20 19.46 -4.13
C PRO A 62 -14.87 19.83 -5.46
N ASN A 63 -14.39 20.87 -6.14
CA ASN A 63 -14.86 21.26 -7.47
C ASN A 63 -14.15 20.53 -8.63
N ASN A 64 -13.32 19.52 -8.35
CA ASN A 64 -12.49 18.75 -9.29
C ASN A 64 -11.33 19.51 -9.94
N THR A 65 -10.94 20.67 -9.40
CA THR A 65 -9.71 21.35 -9.83
C THR A 65 -8.50 20.59 -9.30
N LYS A 66 -7.51 20.37 -10.18
CA LYS A 66 -6.26 19.72 -9.83
C LYS A 66 -5.15 20.73 -9.61
N THR A 67 -4.41 20.58 -8.52
CA THR A 67 -3.19 21.34 -8.23
C THR A 67 -2.07 20.40 -7.79
N THR A 68 -0.83 20.87 -7.87
CA THR A 68 0.33 20.09 -7.41
C THR A 68 1.03 20.83 -6.28
N ILE A 69 1.42 20.09 -5.26
CA ILE A 69 2.27 20.57 -4.16
C ILE A 69 3.58 19.79 -4.20
N GLU A 70 4.70 20.50 -4.17
CA GLU A 70 6.00 19.92 -3.87
C GLU A 70 6.32 20.26 -2.41
N ALA A 71 6.43 19.24 -1.57
CA ALA A 71 6.65 19.46 -0.15
C ALA A 71 8.13 19.83 0.10
N ASP A 72 8.38 21.03 0.64
CA ASP A 72 9.70 21.47 1.08
C ASP A 72 10.01 21.01 2.51
N SER A 73 9.82 19.71 2.78
CA SER A 73 10.13 19.16 4.10
C SER A 73 11.62 18.87 4.23
N LYS A 74 12.24 19.36 5.30
CA LYS A 74 13.65 19.12 5.64
C LYS A 74 13.85 17.99 6.66
N LEU A 75 12.76 17.33 7.07
CA LEU A 75 12.80 16.26 8.06
C LEU A 75 13.31 14.96 7.42
N GLY A 76 14.10 14.20 8.18
CA GLY A 76 14.57 12.88 7.73
C GLY A 76 13.53 11.78 7.90
N SER A 77 12.61 11.95 8.85
CA SER A 77 11.68 10.91 9.28
C SER A 77 10.32 10.94 8.57
N ALA A 78 9.91 12.09 8.02
CA ALA A 78 8.63 12.23 7.33
C ALA A 78 8.66 13.44 6.37
N THR A 79 7.89 13.38 5.29
CA THR A 79 7.60 14.53 4.45
C THR A 79 6.25 15.12 4.89
N VAL A 80 6.28 16.39 5.31
CA VAL A 80 5.10 17.09 5.84
C VAL A 80 4.82 18.40 5.12
N PHE A 81 3.54 18.75 4.97
CA PHE A 81 3.09 20.06 4.49
C PHE A 81 1.67 20.36 4.96
N ASP A 82 1.28 21.63 4.94
CA ASP A 82 -0.11 22.04 5.20
C ASP A 82 -0.92 22.10 3.90
N LEU A 83 -1.94 21.25 3.80
CA LEU A 83 -2.94 21.33 2.75
C LEU A 83 -3.95 22.42 3.09
N LYS A 84 -4.05 23.45 2.24
CA LYS A 84 -5.08 24.49 2.36
C LYS A 84 -6.42 23.98 1.85
N LEU A 85 -7.50 24.31 2.56
CA LEU A 85 -8.87 23.88 2.30
C LEU A 85 -9.79 25.09 2.08
N PRO A 86 -9.62 25.84 0.98
CA PRO A 86 -10.44 27.03 0.70
C PRO A 86 -11.92 26.70 0.42
N GLU A 87 -12.21 25.48 -0.06
CA GLU A 87 -13.55 25.04 -0.44
C GLU A 87 -14.10 24.05 0.58
N VAL A 88 -15.41 24.08 0.77
CA VAL A 88 -16.14 23.09 1.57
C VAL A 88 -16.33 21.82 0.75
N GLY A 89 -16.00 20.66 1.30
CA GLY A 89 -16.12 19.38 0.63
C GLY A 89 -14.90 18.48 0.80
N THR A 90 -14.83 17.44 -0.02
CA THR A 90 -13.79 16.42 0.03
C THR A 90 -12.69 16.67 -0.99
N TYR A 91 -11.45 16.72 -0.50
CA TYR A 91 -10.22 16.74 -1.27
C TYR A 91 -9.64 15.34 -1.36
N SER A 92 -9.05 14.98 -2.51
CA SER A 92 -8.14 13.83 -2.60
C SER A 92 -6.69 14.30 -2.68
N VAL A 93 -5.80 13.56 -2.02
CA VAL A 93 -4.35 13.79 -2.03
C VAL A 93 -3.70 12.54 -2.56
N GLN A 94 -3.04 12.64 -3.70
CA GLN A 94 -2.37 11.53 -4.36
C GLN A 94 -0.88 11.83 -4.54
N THR A 95 -0.02 10.84 -4.29
CA THR A 95 1.39 10.88 -4.69
C THR A 95 1.84 9.49 -5.12
N SER A 96 3.09 9.37 -5.56
CA SER A 96 3.66 8.09 -5.95
C SER A 96 5.06 7.89 -5.41
N ALA A 97 5.41 6.62 -5.25
CA ALA A 97 6.75 6.16 -4.92
C ALA A 97 7.11 5.02 -5.87
N SER A 98 8.39 4.79 -6.10
CA SER A 98 8.84 3.64 -6.86
C SER A 98 10.15 3.07 -6.32
N TYR A 99 10.33 1.77 -6.52
CA TYR A 99 11.54 1.06 -6.11
C TYR A 99 11.93 0.02 -7.16
N PRO A 100 13.19 0.04 -7.64
CA PRO A 100 13.66 -0.98 -8.58
C PRO A 100 13.87 -2.31 -7.84
N LEU A 101 13.40 -3.39 -8.44
CA LEU A 101 13.59 -4.76 -7.94
C LEU A 101 14.31 -5.59 -8.99
N LYS A 102 15.10 -6.54 -8.50
CA LYS A 102 15.80 -7.52 -9.34
C LYS A 102 15.25 -8.90 -9.03
N TYR A 103 15.11 -9.72 -10.06
CA TYR A 103 14.66 -11.10 -9.95
C TYR A 103 15.55 -12.04 -10.75
N VAL A 104 15.70 -13.25 -10.24
CA VAL A 104 16.39 -14.35 -10.94
C VAL A 104 15.56 -15.62 -10.80
N GLN A 105 15.78 -16.57 -11.71
CA GLN A 105 15.11 -17.85 -11.63
C GLN A 105 15.91 -18.81 -10.73
N ASP A 106 15.26 -19.32 -9.68
CA ASP A 106 15.76 -20.40 -8.82
C ASP A 106 14.71 -21.50 -8.77
N GLN A 107 15.10 -22.74 -9.04
CA GLN A 107 14.21 -23.91 -9.04
C GLN A 107 12.89 -23.74 -9.83
N LYS A 108 12.95 -23.08 -11.00
CA LYS A 108 11.81 -22.73 -11.87
C LYS A 108 10.85 -21.66 -11.32
N GLU A 109 11.17 -21.04 -10.20
CA GLU A 109 10.47 -19.89 -9.66
C GLU A 109 11.31 -18.62 -9.79
N TRP A 110 10.66 -17.49 -10.02
CA TRP A 110 11.28 -16.18 -9.96
C TRP A 110 11.30 -15.71 -8.51
N LYS A 111 12.51 -15.47 -7.99
CA LYS A 111 12.76 -14.97 -6.64
C LYS A 111 13.39 -13.60 -6.72
N MET A 112 13.07 -12.74 -5.76
CA MET A 112 13.79 -11.46 -5.60
C MET A 112 15.28 -11.75 -5.43
N PHE A 113 16.12 -10.95 -6.06
CA PHE A 113 17.56 -11.08 -6.04
C PHE A 113 18.17 -9.87 -5.34
N PHE A 114 18.93 -10.14 -4.28
CA PHE A 114 19.72 -9.12 -3.61
C PHE A 114 21.20 -9.42 -3.81
N ASP A 115 21.91 -8.45 -4.39
CA ASP A 115 23.35 -8.53 -4.57
C ASP A 115 24.06 -8.19 -3.27
N MET A 116 24.12 -9.17 -2.36
CA MET A 116 24.76 -9.05 -1.06
C MET A 116 25.61 -10.29 -0.74
N PRO A 117 26.70 -10.13 0.03
CA PRO A 117 27.55 -11.25 0.40
C PRO A 117 26.87 -12.16 1.42
N ALA A 118 27.27 -13.43 1.45
CA ALA A 118 26.60 -14.47 2.24
C ALA A 118 26.64 -14.24 3.75
N ASP A 119 27.67 -13.56 4.25
CA ASP A 119 27.84 -13.19 5.66
C ASP A 119 26.91 -12.05 6.13
N LYS A 120 26.26 -11.35 5.19
CA LYS A 120 25.28 -10.29 5.47
C LYS A 120 23.83 -10.70 5.26
N ALA A 121 23.60 -11.94 4.83
CA ALA A 121 22.27 -12.46 4.57
C ALA A 121 21.88 -13.52 5.62
N PRO A 122 20.61 -13.57 6.06
CA PRO A 122 20.09 -14.71 6.81
C PRO A 122 20.24 -16.02 6.03
N ALA A 123 20.12 -17.14 6.73
CA ALA A 123 20.15 -18.46 6.10
C ALA A 123 19.07 -18.56 5.01
N LYS A 124 19.35 -19.27 3.91
CA LYS A 124 18.41 -19.36 2.76
C LYS A 124 17.01 -19.85 3.17
N SER A 125 16.92 -20.73 4.18
CA SER A 125 15.66 -21.24 4.72
C SER A 125 14.83 -20.22 5.50
N GLU A 126 15.41 -19.07 5.84
CA GLU A 126 14.80 -18.02 6.67
C GLU A 126 14.39 -16.79 5.84
N ARG A 127 14.51 -16.85 4.50
CA ARG A 127 14.24 -15.73 3.60
C ARG A 127 13.57 -16.14 2.29
N ASP A 128 12.81 -15.21 1.73
CA ASP A 128 12.06 -15.39 0.48
C ASP A 128 12.75 -14.80 -0.77
N PHE A 129 13.99 -14.36 -0.61
CA PHE A 129 14.85 -13.87 -1.68
C PHE A 129 16.08 -14.75 -1.86
N VAL A 130 16.79 -14.57 -2.97
CA VAL A 130 18.06 -15.24 -3.26
C VAL A 130 19.21 -14.24 -3.37
N ILE A 131 20.41 -14.70 -3.04
CA ILE A 131 21.68 -13.96 -3.16
C ILE A 131 22.63 -14.75 -4.09
N PRO A 132 23.76 -14.17 -4.54
CA PRO A 132 24.69 -14.86 -5.42
C PRO A 132 25.12 -16.25 -4.94
N ALA A 133 25.38 -16.41 -3.64
CA ALA A 133 25.84 -17.67 -3.05
C ALA A 133 24.81 -18.81 -3.10
N ASP A 134 23.52 -18.51 -3.28
CA ASP A 134 22.47 -19.54 -3.41
C ASP A 134 22.42 -20.17 -4.79
N LEU A 135 23.02 -19.51 -5.78
CA LEU A 135 22.86 -19.82 -7.18
C LEU A 135 24.08 -20.57 -7.68
N LYS A 136 23.85 -21.66 -8.43
CA LYS A 136 24.93 -22.46 -9.03
C LYS A 136 25.58 -21.80 -10.25
N ALA A 137 24.97 -20.75 -10.78
CA ALA A 137 25.39 -20.10 -12.02
C ALA A 137 26.60 -19.19 -11.80
N LYS A 138 27.63 -19.33 -12.64
CA LYS A 138 28.84 -18.46 -12.62
C LYS A 138 28.56 -17.02 -13.07
N LYS A 139 27.51 -16.81 -13.87
CA LYS A 139 27.06 -15.50 -14.34
C LYS A 139 25.57 -15.38 -14.04
N ILE A 140 25.21 -14.37 -13.28
CA ILE A 140 23.83 -14.06 -12.88
C ILE A 140 23.39 -12.85 -13.71
N THR A 141 22.27 -12.96 -14.41
CA THR A 141 21.68 -11.86 -15.18
C THR A 141 20.25 -11.64 -14.66
N PRO A 142 20.06 -10.73 -13.69
CA PRO A 142 18.73 -10.46 -13.15
C PRO A 142 17.82 -9.79 -14.18
N VAL A 143 16.52 -10.04 -14.04
CA VAL A 143 15.47 -9.23 -14.66
C VAL A 143 15.18 -8.08 -13.71
N GLU A 144 15.26 -6.86 -14.22
CA GLU A 144 14.90 -5.66 -13.46
C GLU A 144 13.44 -5.29 -13.75
N ILE A 145 12.70 -4.97 -12.70
CA ILE A 145 11.33 -4.47 -12.77
C ILE A 145 11.18 -3.28 -11.81
N THR A 146 10.17 -2.46 -12.04
CA THR A 146 9.82 -1.36 -11.12
C THR A 146 8.61 -1.77 -10.30
N ARG A 147 8.71 -1.63 -8.97
CA ARG A 147 7.55 -1.57 -8.09
C ARG A 147 7.10 -0.12 -7.99
N GLU A 148 5.83 0.13 -8.23
CA GLU A 148 5.21 1.46 -8.20
C GLU A 148 4.05 1.46 -7.23
N TRP A 149 4.05 2.44 -6.32
CA TRP A 149 2.95 2.68 -5.40
C TRP A 149 2.26 3.98 -5.78
N THR A 150 0.93 3.93 -5.91
CA THR A 150 0.09 5.13 -5.85
C THR A 150 -0.45 5.25 -4.43
N LEU A 151 -0.12 6.34 -3.76
CA LEU A 151 -0.53 6.63 -2.39
C LEU A 151 -1.69 7.61 -2.43
N LEU A 152 -2.76 7.34 -1.72
CA LEU A 152 -3.99 8.11 -1.77
C LEU A 152 -4.56 8.32 -0.36
N THR A 153 -5.11 9.50 -0.11
CA THR A 153 -5.94 9.76 1.06
C THR A 153 -6.98 10.82 0.73
N TYR A 154 -7.99 10.94 1.59
CA TYR A 154 -9.07 11.91 1.47
C TYR A 154 -9.14 12.80 2.70
N VAL A 155 -9.52 14.06 2.51
CA VAL A 155 -9.75 15.04 3.58
C VAL A 155 -11.08 15.73 3.31
N SER A 156 -12.01 15.73 4.26
CA SER A 156 -13.30 16.41 4.13
C SER A 156 -13.42 17.62 5.04
N LYS A 157 -13.74 18.77 4.46
CA LYS A 157 -14.01 20.00 5.19
C LYS A 157 -15.51 20.25 5.29
N ASP A 158 -16.03 20.33 6.51
CA ASP A 158 -17.44 20.56 6.92
C ASP A 158 -18.49 19.56 6.39
N LYS A 159 -18.37 19.08 5.15
CA LYS A 159 -19.25 18.09 4.53
C LYS A 159 -18.49 17.22 3.54
N ASN A 160 -19.10 16.10 3.17
CA ASN A 160 -18.60 15.22 2.13
C ASN A 160 -19.11 15.64 0.74
N THR A 161 -18.24 15.56 -0.27
CA THR A 161 -18.62 15.73 -1.69
C THR A 161 -18.12 14.52 -2.47
N PRO A 162 -18.79 14.13 -3.58
CA PRO A 162 -18.34 12.99 -4.37
C PRO A 162 -16.87 13.09 -4.76
N VAL A 163 -16.15 11.97 -4.64
CA VAL A 163 -14.74 11.85 -5.03
C VAL A 163 -14.63 11.05 -6.32
N GLN A 164 -13.72 11.44 -7.20
CA GLN A 164 -13.42 10.70 -8.42
C GLN A 164 -12.53 9.50 -8.10
N VAL A 165 -12.67 8.43 -8.88
CA VAL A 165 -11.71 7.32 -8.86
C VAL A 165 -10.34 7.84 -9.30
N SER A 166 -9.30 7.47 -8.57
CA SER A 166 -7.92 7.88 -8.85
C SER A 166 -7.45 7.48 -10.25
N THR A 167 -6.42 8.16 -10.76
CA THR A 167 -5.74 7.82 -12.02
C THR A 167 -4.66 6.74 -11.87
N ALA A 168 -4.61 6.07 -10.72
CA ALA A 168 -3.67 4.98 -10.44
C ALA A 168 -3.77 3.83 -11.46
N PRO A 169 -2.68 3.11 -11.77
CA PRO A 169 -2.74 1.90 -12.60
C PRO A 169 -3.72 0.85 -12.06
N ILE A 170 -3.72 0.64 -10.74
CA ILE A 170 -4.77 -0.11 -10.02
C ILE A 170 -5.74 0.90 -9.40
N GLN A 171 -6.94 0.99 -9.93
CA GLN A 171 -7.96 1.92 -9.48
C GLN A 171 -8.82 1.25 -8.42
N VAL A 172 -9.09 1.94 -7.32
CA VAL A 172 -9.98 1.49 -6.24
C VAL A 172 -11.09 2.52 -6.09
N GLY A 173 -12.33 2.10 -6.38
CA GLY A 173 -13.53 2.90 -6.17
C GLY A 173 -14.29 2.42 -4.94
N PHE A 174 -14.58 3.31 -4.00
CA PHE A 174 -15.45 3.01 -2.87
C PHE A 174 -16.91 3.24 -3.24
N LEU A 175 -17.81 2.36 -2.80
CA LEU A 175 -19.26 2.56 -2.95
C LEU A 175 -19.84 3.41 -1.82
N THR A 176 -19.20 3.40 -0.65
CA THR A 176 -19.47 4.32 0.46
C THR A 176 -18.42 5.43 0.41
N HIS A 177 -18.80 6.67 0.71
CA HIS A 177 -17.84 7.77 0.71
C HIS A 177 -16.65 7.49 1.64
N PRO A 178 -15.38 7.70 1.24
CA PRO A 178 -14.21 7.32 2.03
C PRO A 178 -14.10 7.98 3.42
N SER A 179 -14.78 9.10 3.65
CA SER A 179 -14.86 9.77 4.97
C SER A 179 -16.03 9.31 5.83
N GLU A 180 -16.87 8.38 5.35
CA GLU A 180 -18.09 7.91 6.03
C GLU A 180 -17.98 6.45 6.47
N LEU A 181 -16.78 5.87 6.42
CA LEU A 181 -16.57 4.48 6.79
C LEU A 181 -16.85 4.30 8.29
N LYS A 182 -17.49 3.18 8.64
CA LYS A 182 -17.89 2.86 10.02
C LYS A 182 -17.42 1.48 10.42
N ALA A 183 -17.01 1.35 11.68
CA ALA A 183 -16.62 0.08 12.25
C ALA A 183 -17.80 -0.89 12.22
N ASN A 184 -17.50 -2.17 12.00
CA ASN A 184 -18.48 -3.26 11.92
C ASN A 184 -19.54 -3.08 10.81
N GLN A 185 -19.26 -2.22 9.81
CA GLN A 185 -20.07 -2.11 8.60
C GLN A 185 -19.22 -2.51 7.40
N ALA A 186 -19.80 -3.32 6.52
CA ALA A 186 -19.12 -3.75 5.29
C ALA A 186 -18.99 -2.55 4.33
N VAL A 187 -17.75 -2.24 3.95
CA VAL A 187 -17.44 -1.21 2.96
C VAL A 187 -17.15 -1.92 1.64
N LYS A 188 -17.97 -1.66 0.62
CA LYS A 188 -17.79 -2.26 -0.69
C LYS A 188 -16.82 -1.43 -1.53
N ILE A 189 -15.85 -2.10 -2.14
CA ILE A 189 -14.95 -1.50 -3.14
C ILE A 189 -15.09 -2.20 -4.49
N LYS A 190 -14.71 -1.48 -5.55
CA LYS A 190 -14.51 -1.99 -6.90
C LYS A 190 -13.08 -1.70 -7.34
N VAL A 191 -12.36 -2.75 -7.74
CA VAL A 191 -10.97 -2.67 -8.18
C VAL A 191 -10.90 -2.93 -9.67
N SER A 192 -10.18 -2.06 -10.38
CA SER A 192 -9.91 -2.20 -11.80
C SER A 192 -8.46 -1.89 -12.17
N LYS A 193 -7.99 -2.47 -13.27
CA LYS A 193 -6.73 -2.11 -13.92
C LYS A 193 -6.99 -1.95 -15.41
N ALA A 194 -6.51 -0.84 -15.99
CA ALA A 194 -6.80 -0.49 -17.39
C ALA A 194 -8.30 -0.57 -17.74
N ASN A 195 -9.16 -0.02 -16.86
CA ASN A 195 -10.63 -0.01 -16.98
C ASN A 195 -11.30 -1.40 -17.03
N LYS A 196 -10.60 -2.47 -16.67
CA LYS A 196 -11.15 -3.81 -16.52
C LYS A 196 -11.18 -4.21 -15.06
N ALA A 197 -12.23 -4.89 -14.63
CA ALA A 197 -12.31 -5.49 -13.31
C ALA A 197 -11.07 -6.34 -13.01
N LEU A 198 -10.43 -6.10 -11.86
CA LEU A 198 -9.26 -6.84 -11.44
C LEU A 198 -9.70 -7.96 -10.49
N ALA A 199 -9.88 -9.15 -11.04
CA ALA A 199 -10.26 -10.34 -10.29
C ALA A 199 -9.09 -10.90 -9.47
N ASN A 200 -9.39 -11.47 -8.31
CA ASN A 200 -8.42 -12.10 -7.41
C ASN A 200 -7.27 -11.17 -6.95
N ALA A 201 -7.42 -9.84 -7.08
CA ALA A 201 -6.46 -8.87 -6.57
C ALA A 201 -6.27 -9.08 -5.07
N ASP A 202 -5.04 -8.92 -4.59
CA ASP A 202 -4.76 -8.94 -3.17
C ASP A 202 -5.21 -7.62 -2.55
N VAL A 203 -5.92 -7.72 -1.43
CA VAL A 203 -6.35 -6.59 -0.62
C VAL A 203 -5.89 -6.85 0.81
N VAL A 204 -5.12 -5.92 1.36
CA VAL A 204 -4.59 -6.01 2.73
C VAL A 204 -5.02 -4.78 3.52
N ILE A 205 -5.66 -4.99 4.67
CA ILE A 205 -6.10 -3.93 5.56
C ILE A 205 -5.27 -3.97 6.84
N ARG A 206 -4.60 -2.86 7.17
CA ARG A 206 -3.80 -2.70 8.39
C ARG A 206 -4.31 -1.54 9.21
N ALA A 207 -4.59 -1.77 10.48
CA ALA A 207 -4.85 -0.67 11.42
C ALA A 207 -3.54 0.10 11.66
N LYS A 208 -3.63 1.39 12.00
CA LYS A 208 -2.47 2.19 12.41
C LYS A 208 -1.64 1.47 13.48
N GLY A 209 -0.33 1.42 13.28
CA GLY A 209 0.61 0.70 14.15
C GLY A 209 0.68 -0.82 13.92
N ALA A 210 -0.12 -1.37 13.00
CA ALA A 210 -0.03 -2.79 12.66
C ALA A 210 1.09 -3.03 11.64
N THR A 211 1.83 -4.11 11.83
CA THR A 211 2.76 -4.68 10.84
C THR A 211 2.00 -5.47 9.77
N ASP A 212 2.68 -5.83 8.68
CA ASP A 212 2.12 -6.66 7.60
C ASP A 212 1.53 -7.98 8.11
N LYS A 213 2.18 -8.60 9.09
CA LYS A 213 1.77 -9.89 9.68
C LYS A 213 0.46 -9.78 10.47
N GLN A 214 0.08 -8.57 10.87
CA GLN A 214 -1.15 -8.28 11.61
C GLN A 214 -2.28 -7.78 10.69
N GLY A 215 -2.01 -7.64 9.39
CA GLY A 215 -3.01 -7.23 8.40
C GLY A 215 -4.07 -8.30 8.16
N ILE A 216 -5.26 -7.84 7.75
CA ILE A 216 -6.33 -8.69 7.26
C ILE A 216 -6.21 -8.78 5.74
N SER A 217 -5.94 -9.98 5.24
CA SER A 217 -5.84 -10.23 3.80
C SER A 217 -7.12 -10.84 3.24
N LEU A 218 -7.55 -10.34 2.09
CA LEU A 218 -8.67 -10.87 1.32
C LEU A 218 -8.38 -10.70 -0.18
N LYS A 219 -9.23 -11.28 -1.02
CA LYS A 219 -9.13 -11.14 -2.47
C LYS A 219 -10.39 -10.54 -3.06
N THR A 220 -10.24 -9.79 -4.14
CA THR A 220 -11.39 -9.36 -4.94
C THR A 220 -12.04 -10.56 -5.63
N THR A 221 -13.35 -10.51 -5.81
CA THR A 221 -14.10 -11.52 -6.55
C THR A 221 -13.87 -11.39 -8.06
N ILE A 222 -14.48 -12.26 -8.85
CA ILE A 222 -14.32 -12.28 -10.32
C ILE A 222 -14.72 -10.96 -11.01
N ASP A 223 -15.63 -10.19 -10.39
CA ASP A 223 -16.05 -8.90 -10.93
C ASP A 223 -15.17 -7.74 -10.42
N GLY A 224 -14.13 -8.03 -9.63
CA GLY A 224 -13.24 -7.02 -9.03
C GLY A 224 -13.82 -6.35 -7.78
N SER A 225 -14.93 -6.84 -7.21
CA SER A 225 -15.46 -6.32 -5.94
C SER A 225 -14.83 -6.97 -4.72
N ALA A 226 -14.80 -6.26 -3.60
CA ALA A 226 -14.49 -6.80 -2.29
C ALA A 226 -15.28 -6.09 -1.19
N ASP A 227 -15.58 -6.82 -0.12
CA ASP A 227 -16.20 -6.29 1.10
C ASP A 227 -15.13 -6.15 2.18
N LEU A 228 -14.83 -4.91 2.55
CA LEU A 228 -13.87 -4.58 3.60
C LEU A 228 -14.61 -4.48 4.93
N LEU A 229 -14.07 -5.10 5.98
CA LEU A 229 -14.63 -5.03 7.32
C LEU A 229 -13.58 -4.52 8.31
N PHE A 230 -13.91 -3.41 8.96
CA PHE A 230 -13.06 -2.79 9.99
C PHE A 230 -13.63 -3.11 11.36
N ALA A 231 -12.89 -3.84 12.19
CA ALA A 231 -13.39 -4.32 13.48
C ALA A 231 -13.62 -3.19 14.50
N LYS A 232 -12.85 -2.09 14.38
CA LYS A 232 -12.86 -0.96 15.33
C LYS A 232 -12.75 0.36 14.59
N ALA A 233 -13.22 1.43 15.23
CA ALA A 233 -12.91 2.78 14.78
C ALA A 233 -11.39 3.03 14.86
N GLY A 234 -10.86 3.84 13.95
CA GLY A 234 -9.44 4.14 13.88
C GLY A 234 -8.98 4.49 12.46
N GLU A 235 -7.67 4.70 12.32
CA GLU A 235 -7.02 4.93 11.03
C GLU A 235 -6.52 3.60 10.46
N TYR A 236 -6.65 3.44 9.15
CA TYR A 236 -6.27 2.23 8.44
C TYR A 236 -5.53 2.54 7.16
N LEU A 237 -4.67 1.62 6.77
CA LEU A 237 -4.07 1.53 5.46
C LEU A 237 -4.71 0.37 4.69
N ILE A 238 -5.12 0.62 3.46
CA ILE A 238 -5.67 -0.38 2.53
C ILE A 238 -4.69 -0.48 1.36
N GLU A 239 -4.02 -1.62 1.24
CA GLU A 239 -3.18 -1.94 0.09
C GLU A 239 -3.97 -2.81 -0.89
N VAL A 240 -3.89 -2.49 -2.18
CA VAL A 240 -4.44 -3.30 -3.27
C VAL A 240 -3.38 -3.54 -4.34
N SER A 241 -3.17 -4.80 -4.70
CA SER A 241 -2.16 -5.21 -5.69
C SER A 241 -2.60 -6.40 -6.54
N GLU A 242 -1.89 -6.64 -7.64
CA GLU A 242 -2.05 -7.88 -8.41
C GLU A 242 -1.42 -9.05 -7.65
N THR A 243 -2.07 -10.22 -7.70
CA THR A 243 -1.45 -11.45 -7.21
C THR A 243 -0.26 -11.84 -8.06
N GLY A 244 0.90 -11.96 -7.41
CA GLY A 244 2.13 -12.42 -8.06
C GLY A 244 2.06 -13.89 -8.46
N ASP A 245 2.54 -14.21 -9.67
CA ASP A 245 2.80 -15.58 -10.11
C ASP A 245 4.30 -15.81 -10.21
N MET A 246 4.86 -16.54 -9.25
CA MET A 246 6.29 -16.82 -9.18
C MET A 246 6.79 -17.69 -10.34
N LYS A 247 5.91 -18.35 -11.10
CA LYS A 247 6.30 -19.16 -12.27
C LYS A 247 6.41 -18.33 -13.54
N GLN A 248 5.81 -17.13 -13.56
CA GLN A 248 5.87 -16.22 -14.69
C GLN A 248 7.03 -15.25 -14.55
N LYS A 249 7.59 -14.85 -15.69
CA LYS A 249 8.63 -13.82 -15.73
C LYS A 249 8.06 -12.53 -15.11
N PRO A 250 8.76 -11.91 -14.15
CA PRO A 250 8.23 -10.74 -13.46
C PRO A 250 8.11 -9.56 -14.42
N SER A 251 7.11 -8.74 -14.15
CA SER A 251 6.83 -7.45 -14.78
C SER A 251 6.78 -6.36 -13.71
N ASN A 252 6.59 -5.10 -14.12
CA ASN A 252 6.36 -4.01 -13.17
C ASN A 252 5.16 -4.34 -12.27
N GLN A 253 5.34 -4.05 -10.99
CA GLN A 253 4.34 -4.32 -9.96
C GLN A 253 3.68 -3.01 -9.58
N PHE A 254 2.35 -2.99 -9.53
CA PHE A 254 1.58 -1.81 -9.20
C PHE A 254 0.81 -2.04 -7.91
N TYR A 255 0.78 -1.01 -7.07
CA TYR A 255 0.09 -0.99 -5.79
C TYR A 255 -0.71 0.30 -5.68
N SER A 256 -1.90 0.20 -5.11
CA SER A 256 -2.66 1.35 -4.61
C SER A 256 -2.80 1.24 -3.11
N ILE A 257 -2.25 2.22 -2.40
CA ILE A 257 -2.23 2.30 -0.95
C ILE A 257 -3.10 3.48 -0.54
N ILE A 258 -4.15 3.21 0.22
CA ILE A 258 -5.14 4.21 0.59
C ILE A 258 -5.21 4.32 2.12
N SER A 259 -4.95 5.51 2.63
CA SER A 259 -5.16 5.81 4.05
C SER A 259 -6.59 6.32 4.26
N VAL A 260 -7.28 5.80 5.29
CA VAL A 260 -8.65 6.16 5.63
C VAL A 260 -8.85 6.24 7.15
N SER A 261 -9.84 7.02 7.58
CA SER A 261 -10.40 6.92 8.94
C SER A 261 -11.71 6.14 8.92
N VAL A 262 -11.92 5.34 9.96
CA VAL A 262 -13.15 4.59 10.22
C VAL A 262 -13.71 5.07 11.56
N ASN A 263 -15.00 5.41 11.58
CA ASN A 263 -15.71 5.93 12.76
C ASN A 263 -16.48 4.86 13.54
#